data_AF-B3MQ51-F1
#
_entry.id   AF-B3MQ51-F1
#
_cell.length_a   1.000
_cell.length_b   1.000
_cell.length_c   1.000
_cell.angle_alpha   90.00
_cell.angle_beta   90.00
_cell.angle_gamma   90.00
#
_symmetry.space_group_name_H-M   'P 1'
#
loop_
_entity.id
_entity.type
_entity.pdbx_description
1 polymer ?
#
loop_
_entity_poly.entity_id
_entity_poly.type
_entity_poly.pdbx_seq_one_letter_code
_entity_poly.pdbx_strand_id
1 'polypeptide(L)'
;MKSATMRWLCACSVIVVCALLLCEYVADYVVLQKCKWPDMKRKSRYAADPLRALIIADPHLLGPHRGHWLDKFYREWHMTRAFQAASRLFRPDVVFVLGDLFDEGDMVTDKHFQEYVWRYLKIFHPKPGIPLISLVGNHDVGFHYKMQPLLVSRFEKYLNNSLVTLYTIKHTHFVMINSMAMEADGCQFCSQAKEQLQNISRILQCMKFPQDVDCAPEYTRPSYSDPILLQHFPTYRSSDTQCLEFDAPLAEAYRERFHVLSQEATDMLGELLRPRLAFAGHSHHYCHSVNRWGIDEYTVASFSWRNKANPSFMLTTITPDDHMVTKCRMLPQQFVINSYLSAGVLCLIAVACQLPKRIAKSRSLASSKDL
;
A
#
# COMPACT_ATOMS: atom_id res chain seq x y z
N MET A 1 -35.84 13.88 39.06
CA MET A 1 -35.83 13.53 37.62
C MET A 1 -34.50 13.84 36.93
N LYS A 2 -33.87 15.01 37.16
CA LYS A 2 -32.63 15.42 36.47
C LYS A 2 -31.43 14.46 36.70
N SER A 3 -31.19 14.02 37.94
CA SER A 3 -29.99 13.22 38.30
C SER A 3 -29.89 11.84 37.62
N ALA A 4 -30.96 11.03 37.58
CA ALA A 4 -30.91 9.68 37.01
C ALA A 4 -30.89 9.70 35.46
N THR A 5 -31.60 10.66 34.85
CA THR A 5 -31.57 10.88 33.40
C THR A 5 -30.19 11.35 32.94
N MET A 6 -29.53 12.20 33.72
CA MET A 6 -28.19 12.67 33.44
C MET A 6 -27.14 11.53 33.51
N ARG A 7 -27.31 10.57 34.43
CA ARG A 7 -26.32 9.48 34.63
C ARG A 7 -26.17 8.52 33.44
N TRP A 8 -27.25 8.04 32.84
CA TRP A 8 -27.14 7.12 31.70
C TRP A 8 -26.72 7.86 30.42
N LEU A 9 -27.16 9.12 30.24
CA LEU A 9 -26.67 9.96 29.16
C LEU A 9 -25.16 10.13 29.27
N CYS A 10 -24.63 10.48 30.45
CA CYS A 10 -23.18 10.55 30.67
C CYS A 10 -22.48 9.22 30.42
N ALA A 11 -23.04 8.09 30.88
CA ALA A 11 -22.46 6.77 30.65
C ALA A 11 -22.39 6.42 29.15
N CYS A 12 -23.48 6.63 28.41
CA CYS A 12 -23.51 6.41 26.96
C CYS A 12 -22.53 7.35 26.24
N SER A 13 -22.46 8.62 26.63
CA SER A 13 -21.48 9.56 26.08
C SER A 13 -20.04 9.08 26.30
N VAL A 14 -19.70 8.61 27.50
CA VAL A 14 -18.36 8.07 27.79
C VAL A 14 -18.08 6.84 26.94
N ILE A 15 -19.01 5.89 26.84
CA ILE A 15 -18.86 4.68 26.02
C ILE A 15 -18.60 5.04 24.56
N VAL A 16 -19.41 5.93 23.99
CA VAL A 16 -19.27 6.37 22.59
C VAL A 16 -17.95 7.09 22.36
N VAL A 17 -17.56 8.01 23.26
CA VAL A 17 -16.29 8.74 23.15
C VAL A 17 -15.11 7.78 23.25
N CYS A 18 -15.13 6.81 24.18
CA CYS A 18 -14.09 5.80 24.30
C CYS A 18 -13.98 4.94 23.03
N ALA A 19 -15.11 4.51 22.46
CA ALA A 19 -15.12 3.74 21.22
C ALA A 19 -14.55 4.55 20.04
N LEU A 20 -14.94 5.82 19.90
CA LEU A 20 -14.40 6.71 18.87
C LEU A 20 -12.89 6.94 19.04
N LEU A 21 -12.42 7.22 20.26
CA LEU A 21 -11.00 7.39 20.53
C LEU A 21 -10.20 6.11 20.24
N LEU A 22 -10.74 4.95 20.65
CA LEU A 22 -10.13 3.66 20.38
C LEU A 22 -10.02 3.41 18.88
N CYS A 23 -11.14 3.39 18.17
CA CYS A 23 -11.21 2.99 16.78
C CYS A 23 -10.53 3.97 15.83
N GLU A 24 -10.69 5.28 16.06
CA GLU A 24 -10.25 6.29 15.10
C GLU A 24 -8.83 6.83 15.36
N TYR A 25 -8.26 6.58 16.55
CA TYR A 25 -6.97 7.17 16.93
C TYR A 25 -5.98 6.22 17.62
N VAL A 26 -6.43 5.19 18.34
CA VAL A 26 -5.54 4.34 19.16
C VAL A 26 -5.28 2.98 18.52
N ALA A 27 -6.31 2.35 17.94
CA ALA A 27 -6.29 0.96 17.52
C ALA A 27 -5.20 0.66 16.48
N ASP A 28 -4.99 1.54 15.49
CA ASP A 28 -3.90 1.39 14.52
C ASP A 28 -2.52 1.34 15.20
N TYR A 29 -2.25 2.23 16.16
CA TYR A 29 -0.97 2.21 16.88
C TYR A 29 -0.78 0.91 17.65
N VAL A 30 -1.83 0.42 18.32
CA VAL A 30 -1.78 -0.82 19.11
C VAL A 30 -1.55 -2.03 18.21
N VAL A 31 -2.23 -2.10 17.06
CA VAL A 31 -2.05 -3.21 16.11
C VAL A 31 -0.65 -3.17 15.50
N LEU A 32 -0.19 -1.99 15.07
CA LEU A 32 1.09 -1.85 14.38
C LEU A 32 2.30 -1.99 15.31
N GLN A 33 2.18 -1.72 16.61
CA GLN A 33 3.25 -1.99 17.60
C GLN A 33 3.71 -3.45 17.64
N LYS A 34 2.89 -4.39 17.16
CA LYS A 34 3.26 -5.81 17.04
C LYS A 34 4.22 -6.09 15.88
N CYS A 35 4.28 -5.18 14.90
CA CYS A 35 5.22 -5.30 13.79
C CYS A 35 6.55 -4.65 14.15
N LYS A 36 7.64 -5.18 13.60
CA LYS A 36 8.99 -4.65 13.78
C LYS A 36 9.73 -4.69 12.45
N TRP A 37 10.71 -3.81 12.32
CA TRP A 37 11.69 -3.92 11.25
C TRP A 37 12.42 -5.27 11.37
N PRO A 38 12.59 -6.02 10.27
CA PRO A 38 13.36 -7.24 10.33
C PRO A 38 14.85 -6.93 10.53
N ASP A 39 15.50 -7.76 11.35
CA ASP A 39 16.93 -7.63 11.62
C ASP A 39 17.76 -8.34 10.55
N MET A 40 18.81 -7.67 10.08
CA MET A 40 19.77 -8.26 9.14
C MET A 40 20.54 -9.38 9.84
N LYS A 41 20.43 -10.60 9.32
CA LYS A 41 21.13 -11.76 9.89
C LYS A 41 22.61 -11.78 9.52
N ARG A 42 22.97 -11.25 8.35
CA ARG A 42 24.35 -11.26 7.85
C ARG A 42 25.12 -10.04 8.36
N LYS A 43 26.33 -10.29 8.88
CA LYS A 43 27.30 -9.22 9.17
C LYS A 43 27.90 -8.73 7.86
N SER A 44 27.32 -7.70 7.24
CA SER A 44 27.90 -6.99 6.10
C SER A 44 28.42 -5.61 6.52
N ARG A 45 29.32 -5.02 5.73
CA ARG A 45 29.81 -3.63 5.95
C ARG A 45 28.68 -2.59 5.91
N TYR A 46 27.56 -2.94 5.28
CA TYR A 46 26.38 -2.10 5.13
C TYR A 46 25.34 -2.33 6.23
N ALA A 47 25.52 -3.35 7.08
CA ALA A 47 24.58 -3.67 8.14
C ALA A 47 24.49 -2.60 9.24
N ALA A 48 25.46 -1.66 9.30
CA ALA A 48 25.45 -0.57 10.27
C ALA A 48 24.40 0.51 9.96
N ASP A 49 24.09 0.75 8.68
CA ASP A 49 23.07 1.70 8.24
C ASP A 49 22.26 1.12 7.05
N PRO A 50 21.39 0.12 7.31
CA PRO A 50 20.55 -0.44 6.27
C PRO A 50 19.46 0.56 5.86
N LEU A 51 19.01 0.45 4.62
CA LEU A 51 17.83 1.14 4.12
C LEU A 51 16.55 0.51 4.67
N ARG A 52 15.73 1.31 5.33
CA ARG A 52 14.42 0.91 5.86
C ARG A 52 13.31 1.42 4.96
N ALA A 53 12.74 0.58 4.11
CA ALA A 53 11.66 0.98 3.21
C ALA A 53 10.30 0.46 3.71
N LEU A 54 9.30 1.35 3.67
CA LEU A 54 7.89 1.02 3.85
C LEU A 54 7.28 0.85 2.46
N ILE A 55 6.74 -0.32 2.16
CA ILE A 55 6.16 -0.61 0.84
C ILE A 55 4.67 -0.90 1.00
N ILE A 56 3.85 -0.10 0.32
CA ILE A 56 2.39 -0.23 0.26
C ILE A 56 1.94 -0.40 -1.20
N ALA A 57 0.74 -0.92 -1.43
CA ALA A 57 0.17 -1.10 -2.76
C ALA A 57 -1.34 -0.84 -2.76
N ASP A 58 -1.89 -0.57 -3.94
CA ASP A 58 -3.33 -0.54 -4.23
C ASP A 58 -4.16 0.24 -3.19
N PRO A 59 -3.87 1.53 -2.91
CA PRO A 59 -4.70 2.32 -2.01
C PRO A 59 -6.10 2.61 -2.59
N HIS A 60 -6.28 2.63 -3.92
CA HIS A 60 -7.55 2.86 -4.62
C HIS A 60 -8.36 4.04 -4.06
N LEU A 61 -7.82 5.27 -4.14
CA LEU A 61 -8.61 6.45 -3.78
C LEU A 61 -9.88 6.53 -4.63
N LEU A 62 -11.02 6.73 -3.99
CA LEU A 62 -12.33 6.64 -4.65
C LEU A 62 -12.61 7.83 -5.57
N GLY A 63 -13.17 7.52 -6.73
CA GLY A 63 -13.44 8.50 -7.76
C GLY A 63 -14.83 9.10 -7.74
N PRO A 64 -15.05 10.13 -8.57
CA PRO A 64 -16.33 10.81 -8.66
C PRO A 64 -17.41 9.99 -9.39
N HIS A 65 -17.06 8.96 -10.16
CA HIS A 65 -18.04 8.24 -10.99
C HIS A 65 -18.68 7.04 -10.30
N ARG A 66 -17.88 6.18 -9.67
CA ARG A 66 -18.30 4.93 -9.04
C ARG A 66 -18.15 4.96 -7.52
N GLY A 67 -17.52 6.00 -6.97
CA GLY A 67 -17.31 6.15 -5.54
C GLY A 67 -18.53 6.70 -4.79
N HIS A 68 -18.98 6.01 -3.75
CA HIS A 68 -19.97 6.54 -2.82
C HIS A 68 -19.30 7.44 -1.76
N TRP A 69 -19.92 8.58 -1.42
CA TRP A 69 -19.30 9.58 -0.53
C TRP A 69 -18.99 9.05 0.88
N LEU A 70 -19.85 8.21 1.46
CA LEU A 70 -19.61 7.58 2.77
C LEU A 70 -18.44 6.59 2.73
N ASP A 71 -18.37 5.78 1.67
CA ASP A 71 -17.28 4.81 1.50
C ASP A 71 -15.98 5.58 1.33
N LYS A 72 -15.98 6.60 0.46
CA LYS A 72 -14.84 7.51 0.27
C LYS A 72 -14.38 8.12 1.59
N PHE A 73 -15.29 8.74 2.34
CA PHE A 73 -14.97 9.38 3.62
C PHE A 73 -14.30 8.39 4.57
N TYR A 74 -14.89 7.21 4.77
CA TYR A 74 -14.42 6.30 5.81
C TYR A 74 -13.20 5.49 5.41
N ARG A 75 -13.12 5.02 4.16
CA ARG A 75 -11.94 4.28 3.66
C ARG A 75 -10.71 5.16 3.63
N GLU A 76 -10.83 6.39 3.12
CA GLU A 76 -9.71 7.33 3.07
C GLU A 76 -9.31 7.83 4.46
N TRP A 77 -10.28 8.00 5.38
CA TRP A 77 -9.99 8.30 6.78
C TRP A 77 -9.15 7.19 7.43
N HIS A 78 -9.56 5.93 7.29
CA HIS A 78 -8.80 4.79 7.82
C HIS A 78 -7.41 4.69 7.21
N MET A 79 -7.27 4.81 5.89
CA MET A 79 -5.94 4.85 5.24
C MET A 79 -5.06 5.96 5.82
N THR A 80 -5.64 7.14 6.08
CA THR A 80 -4.92 8.24 6.72
C THR A 80 -4.45 7.86 8.13
N ARG A 81 -5.29 7.22 8.94
CA ARG A 81 -4.94 6.82 10.32
C ARG A 81 -3.86 5.74 10.31
N ALA A 82 -4.05 4.69 9.52
CA ALA A 82 -3.11 3.60 9.39
C ALA A 82 -1.74 4.06 8.88
N PHE A 83 -1.71 4.90 7.83
CA PHE A 83 -0.45 5.43 7.31
C PHE A 83 0.26 6.35 8.31
N GLN A 84 -0.49 7.21 9.03
CA GLN A 84 0.08 8.05 10.08
C GLN A 84 0.69 7.21 11.21
N ALA A 85 0.01 6.16 11.65
CA ALA A 85 0.52 5.26 12.67
C ALA A 85 1.78 4.53 12.17
N ALA A 86 1.75 3.97 10.96
CA ALA A 86 2.90 3.28 10.36
C ALA A 86 4.11 4.22 10.20
N SER A 87 3.92 5.39 9.59
CA SER A 87 4.99 6.36 9.35
C SER A 87 5.62 6.85 10.67
N ARG A 88 4.81 7.11 11.70
CA ARG A 88 5.29 7.61 13.00
C ARG A 88 6.01 6.55 13.84
N LEU A 89 5.49 5.33 13.85
CA LEU A 89 6.07 4.21 14.61
C LEU A 89 7.36 3.71 13.97
N PHE A 90 7.36 3.52 12.64
CA PHE A 90 8.48 2.86 11.96
C PHE A 90 9.54 3.82 11.44
N ARG A 91 9.18 5.08 11.13
CA ARG A 91 10.09 6.13 10.61
C ARG A 91 10.98 5.59 9.48
N PRO A 92 10.39 5.18 8.34
CA PRO A 92 11.16 4.63 7.23
C PRO A 92 12.07 5.70 6.60
N ASP A 93 13.11 5.24 5.91
CA ASP A 93 13.96 6.09 5.07
C ASP A 93 13.28 6.46 3.75
N VAL A 94 12.37 5.61 3.25
CA VAL A 94 11.62 5.79 2.00
C VAL A 94 10.28 5.06 2.07
N VAL A 95 9.27 5.63 1.41
CA VAL A 95 7.97 4.97 1.19
C VAL A 95 7.80 4.69 -0.30
N PHE A 96 7.56 3.43 -0.66
CA PHE A 96 7.18 3.03 -2.02
C PHE A 96 5.69 2.69 -2.08
N VAL A 97 5.02 3.14 -3.14
CA VAL A 97 3.61 2.83 -3.43
C VAL A 97 3.48 2.16 -4.78
N LEU A 98 3.02 0.90 -4.79
CA LEU A 98 3.06 0.00 -5.96
C LEU A 98 1.80 0.06 -6.83
N GLY A 99 1.47 1.24 -7.35
CA GLY A 99 0.39 1.42 -8.32
C GLY A 99 -1.02 1.42 -7.71
N ASP A 100 -1.98 1.63 -8.60
CA ASP A 100 -3.41 1.79 -8.33
C ASP A 100 -3.67 2.79 -7.21
N LEU A 101 -3.05 3.96 -7.38
CA LEU A 101 -3.20 5.09 -6.46
C LEU A 101 -4.66 5.54 -6.42
N PHE A 102 -5.29 5.54 -7.59
CA PHE A 102 -6.66 6.00 -7.82
C PHE A 102 -7.50 4.87 -8.41
N ASP A 103 -8.78 4.82 -8.06
CA ASP A 103 -9.70 3.80 -8.59
C ASP A 103 -10.20 4.09 -10.02
N GLU A 104 -10.20 5.36 -10.41
CA GLU A 104 -10.73 5.88 -11.67
C GLU A 104 -9.74 6.83 -12.34
N GLY A 105 -8.45 6.68 -12.04
CA GLY A 105 -7.39 7.52 -12.56
C GLY A 105 -7.36 7.56 -14.09
N ASP A 106 -7.74 6.48 -14.77
CA ASP A 106 -7.85 6.37 -16.23
C ASP A 106 -9.13 6.98 -16.83
N MET A 107 -10.14 7.26 -16.00
CA MET A 107 -11.48 7.70 -16.45
C MET A 107 -11.72 9.19 -16.27
N VAL A 108 -10.99 9.83 -15.36
CA VAL A 108 -11.23 11.22 -14.98
C VAL A 108 -10.52 12.24 -15.88
N THR A 109 -11.02 13.47 -15.89
CA THR A 109 -10.36 14.63 -16.54
C THR A 109 -9.06 15.01 -15.83
N ASP A 110 -8.17 15.78 -16.48
CA ASP A 110 -6.91 16.22 -15.86
C ASP A 110 -7.13 17.00 -14.55
N LYS A 111 -8.18 17.84 -14.50
CA LYS A 111 -8.55 18.58 -13.28
C LYS A 111 -8.88 17.63 -12.12
N HIS A 112 -9.74 16.64 -12.36
CA HIS A 112 -10.09 15.66 -11.33
C HIS A 112 -8.91 14.76 -10.97
N PHE A 113 -8.03 14.44 -11.92
CA PHE A 113 -6.78 13.72 -11.66
C PHE A 113 -5.85 14.53 -10.74
N GLN A 114 -5.75 15.85 -10.96
CA GLN A 114 -5.00 16.73 -10.08
C GLN A 114 -5.58 16.76 -8.66
N GLU A 115 -6.91 16.83 -8.50
CA GLU A 115 -7.58 16.75 -7.20
C GLU A 115 -7.33 15.40 -6.51
N TYR A 116 -7.27 14.33 -7.28
CA TYR A 116 -6.86 13.00 -6.81
C TYR A 116 -5.44 13.01 -6.25
N VAL A 117 -4.47 13.55 -6.99
CA VAL A 117 -3.08 13.67 -6.55
C VAL A 117 -2.98 14.49 -5.27
N TRP A 118 -3.66 15.64 -5.17
CA TRP A 118 -3.63 16.44 -3.95
C TRP A 118 -4.19 15.69 -2.74
N ARG A 119 -5.25 14.92 -2.95
CA ARG A 119 -5.84 14.11 -1.88
C ARG A 119 -4.92 12.96 -1.48
N TYR A 120 -4.31 12.29 -2.44
CA TYR A 120 -3.29 11.25 -2.23
C TYR A 120 -2.12 11.77 -1.40
N LEU A 121 -1.52 12.90 -1.79
CA LEU A 121 -0.39 13.50 -1.08
C LEU A 121 -0.76 14.01 0.33
N LYS A 122 -2.04 14.30 0.58
CA LYS A 122 -2.55 14.65 1.92
C LYS A 122 -2.71 13.42 2.81
N ILE A 123 -3.16 12.30 2.27
CA ILE A 123 -3.34 11.03 3.00
C ILE A 123 -1.96 10.42 3.30
N PHE A 124 -1.13 10.29 2.27
CA PHE A 124 0.20 9.70 2.32
C PHE A 124 1.26 10.78 2.48
N HIS A 125 1.28 11.44 3.63
CA HIS A 125 2.23 12.51 3.93
C HIS A 125 3.27 12.05 4.98
N PRO A 126 4.43 11.50 4.57
CA PRO A 126 5.48 11.14 5.50
C PRO A 126 6.15 12.41 6.07
N LYS A 127 7.00 12.26 7.10
CA LYS A 127 7.74 13.39 7.67
C LYS A 127 8.67 14.04 6.63
N PRO A 128 8.96 15.36 6.74
CA PRO A 128 9.92 16.02 5.88
C PRO A 128 11.26 15.25 5.81
N GLY A 129 11.79 15.10 4.60
CA GLY A 129 13.02 14.36 4.32
C GLY A 129 12.82 12.87 3.99
N ILE A 130 11.61 12.31 4.17
CA ILE A 130 11.31 10.94 3.74
C ILE A 130 10.64 10.98 2.35
N PRO A 131 11.28 10.50 1.28
CA PRO A 131 10.67 10.42 -0.04
C PRO A 131 9.47 9.48 -0.08
N LEU A 132 8.41 9.92 -0.76
CA LEU A 132 7.28 9.11 -1.21
C LEU A 132 7.43 8.87 -2.71
N ILE A 133 7.73 7.63 -3.10
CA ILE A 133 7.95 7.26 -4.49
C ILE A 133 6.81 6.34 -4.92
N SER A 134 6.04 6.78 -5.91
CA SER A 134 4.83 6.07 -6.36
C SER A 134 5.01 5.63 -7.79
N LEU A 135 4.73 4.35 -8.07
CA LEU A 135 4.63 3.85 -9.44
C LEU A 135 3.19 3.78 -9.89
N VAL A 136 3.03 3.67 -11.20
CA VAL A 136 1.73 3.66 -11.89
C VAL A 136 1.10 2.27 -11.90
N GLY A 137 -0.21 2.19 -11.66
CA GLY A 137 -1.02 0.98 -11.85
C GLY A 137 -2.03 1.09 -13.00
N ASN A 138 -2.79 0.01 -13.25
CA ASN A 138 -3.73 -0.03 -14.37
C ASN A 138 -4.97 0.83 -14.14
N HIS A 139 -5.36 1.12 -12.90
CA HIS A 139 -6.43 2.07 -12.61
C HIS A 139 -5.98 3.53 -12.71
N ASP A 140 -4.67 3.78 -12.72
CA ASP A 140 -4.13 5.14 -12.83
C ASP A 140 -4.08 5.62 -14.30
N VAL A 141 -3.67 4.74 -15.23
CA VAL A 141 -3.47 5.09 -16.65
C VAL A 141 -4.15 4.15 -17.65
N GLY A 142 -4.90 3.17 -17.14
CA GLY A 142 -5.56 2.14 -17.94
C GLY A 142 -4.70 0.88 -18.05
N PHE A 143 -5.37 -0.25 -18.26
CA PHE A 143 -4.70 -1.45 -18.81
C PHE A 143 -4.03 -1.11 -20.14
N HIS A 144 -3.10 -1.97 -20.59
CA HIS A 144 -2.33 -1.78 -21.81
C HIS A 144 -3.17 -1.25 -23.01
N TYR A 145 -4.28 -1.91 -23.34
CA TYR A 145 -5.17 -1.53 -24.46
C TYR A 145 -5.90 -0.17 -24.29
N LYS A 146 -5.88 0.42 -23.09
CA LYS A 146 -6.46 1.73 -22.76
C LYS A 146 -5.40 2.81 -22.53
N MET A 147 -4.12 2.46 -22.53
CA MET A 147 -3.06 3.44 -22.32
C MET A 147 -3.12 4.52 -23.41
N GLN A 148 -3.04 5.78 -22.98
CA GLN A 148 -3.02 6.94 -23.87
C GLN A 148 -1.92 7.92 -23.44
N PRO A 149 -1.32 8.69 -24.37
CA PRO A 149 -0.26 9.64 -24.05
C PRO A 149 -0.65 10.64 -22.97
N LEU A 150 -1.91 11.11 -22.96
CA LEU A 150 -2.42 12.03 -21.95
C LEU A 150 -2.41 11.41 -20.54
N LEU A 151 -2.82 10.15 -20.41
CA LEU A 151 -2.93 9.47 -19.12
C LEU A 151 -1.54 9.22 -18.51
N VAL A 152 -0.60 8.76 -19.33
CA VAL A 152 0.78 8.52 -18.90
C VAL A 152 1.48 9.85 -18.58
N SER A 153 1.40 10.85 -19.47
CA SER A 153 2.10 12.12 -19.28
C SER A 153 1.58 12.94 -18.09
N ARG A 154 0.27 12.89 -17.78
CA ARG A 154 -0.24 13.56 -16.57
C ARG A 154 0.21 12.85 -15.30
N PHE A 155 0.26 11.52 -15.29
CA PHE A 155 0.77 10.77 -14.16
C PHE A 155 2.24 11.13 -13.91
N GLU A 156 3.05 11.13 -14.97
CA GLU A 156 4.45 11.56 -14.95
C GLU A 156 4.60 12.99 -14.41
N LYS A 157 3.82 13.93 -14.94
CA LYS A 157 3.85 15.34 -14.53
C LYS A 157 3.57 15.55 -13.05
N TYR A 158 2.56 14.88 -12.49
CA TYR A 158 2.11 15.14 -11.12
C TYR A 158 2.79 14.26 -10.07
N LEU A 159 3.34 13.10 -10.45
CA LEU A 159 3.93 12.12 -9.53
C LEU A 159 5.40 11.79 -9.81
N ASN A 160 6.00 12.45 -10.82
CA ASN A 160 7.40 12.27 -11.22
C ASN A 160 7.76 10.80 -11.49
N ASN A 161 6.95 10.15 -12.33
CA ASN A 161 7.06 8.74 -12.67
C ASN A 161 7.15 8.56 -14.19
N SER A 162 8.26 8.01 -14.68
CA SER A 162 8.45 7.68 -16.10
C SER A 162 8.04 6.23 -16.39
N LEU A 163 8.07 5.82 -17.67
CA LEU A 163 7.83 4.42 -18.05
C LEU A 163 8.80 3.46 -17.34
N VAL A 164 10.06 3.88 -17.17
CA VAL A 164 11.10 3.16 -16.46
C VAL A 164 11.99 4.17 -15.73
N THR A 165 12.25 3.96 -14.43
CA THR A 165 13.06 4.86 -13.61
C THR A 165 14.09 4.07 -12.80
N LEU A 166 15.34 4.56 -12.74
CA LEU A 166 16.39 4.05 -11.85
C LEU A 166 16.53 4.98 -10.64
N TYR A 167 16.27 4.45 -9.44
CA TYR A 167 16.59 5.12 -8.18
C TYR A 167 17.81 4.47 -7.53
N THR A 168 18.65 5.30 -6.89
CA THR A 168 19.71 4.80 -6.00
C THR A 168 19.55 5.42 -4.62
N ILE A 169 19.28 4.59 -3.61
CA ILE A 169 19.05 5.02 -2.22
C ILE A 169 19.94 4.17 -1.32
N LYS A 170 20.78 4.81 -0.48
CA LYS A 170 21.76 4.13 0.40
C LYS A 170 22.50 3.00 -0.33
N HIS A 171 23.11 3.32 -1.47
CA HIS A 171 23.89 2.36 -2.30
C HIS A 171 23.10 1.18 -2.88
N THR A 172 21.77 1.21 -2.81
CA THR A 172 20.90 0.18 -3.38
C THR A 172 20.19 0.72 -4.62
N HIS A 173 20.22 -0.03 -5.71
CA HIS A 173 19.54 0.32 -6.95
C HIS A 173 18.13 -0.26 -6.99
N PHE A 174 17.17 0.56 -7.38
CA PHE A 174 15.79 0.20 -7.62
C PHE A 174 15.43 0.54 -9.05
N VAL A 175 14.94 -0.44 -9.80
CA VAL A 175 14.38 -0.22 -11.13
C VAL A 175 12.87 -0.27 -10.99
N MET A 176 12.22 0.85 -11.26
CA MET A 176 10.78 0.99 -11.24
C MET A 176 10.26 0.94 -12.67
N ILE A 177 9.21 0.16 -12.91
CA ILE A 177 8.64 0.01 -14.25
C ILE A 177 7.13 0.25 -14.27
N ASN A 178 6.65 0.84 -15.36
CA ASN A 178 5.25 0.84 -15.74
C ASN A 178 4.92 -0.54 -16.36
N SER A 179 4.27 -1.41 -15.58
CA SER A 179 3.90 -2.76 -16.01
C SER A 179 2.98 -2.80 -17.23
N MET A 180 2.16 -1.76 -17.45
CA MET A 180 1.23 -1.70 -18.57
C MET A 180 1.96 -1.43 -19.90
N ALA A 181 3.22 -0.96 -19.83
CA ALA A 181 4.13 -0.84 -20.98
C ALA A 181 4.98 -2.11 -21.23
N MET A 182 4.71 -3.22 -20.53
CA MET A 182 5.45 -4.49 -20.65
C MET A 182 4.66 -5.56 -21.42
N GLU A 183 3.84 -5.16 -22.39
CA GLU A 183 3.02 -6.09 -23.19
C GLU A 183 3.83 -6.92 -24.19
N ALA A 184 5.00 -6.40 -24.60
CA ALA A 184 5.89 -6.97 -25.62
C ALA A 184 5.28 -7.07 -27.04
N ASP A 185 4.28 -6.25 -27.36
CA ASP A 185 3.61 -6.23 -28.68
C ASP A 185 4.22 -5.22 -29.68
N GLY A 186 5.28 -4.51 -29.28
CA GLY A 186 5.94 -3.50 -30.11
C GLY A 186 5.24 -2.14 -30.15
N CYS A 187 4.24 -1.89 -29.28
CA CYS A 187 3.60 -0.59 -29.17
C CYS A 187 4.60 0.54 -28.88
N GLN A 188 4.20 1.81 -29.10
CA GLN A 188 5.07 2.95 -28.84
C GLN A 188 5.60 2.99 -27.39
N PHE A 189 4.71 2.83 -26.40
CA PHE A 189 5.12 2.81 -24.98
C PHE A 189 6.05 1.64 -24.66
N CYS A 190 5.79 0.48 -25.27
CA CYS A 190 6.53 -0.75 -25.07
C CYS A 190 7.95 -0.64 -25.63
N SER A 191 8.06 -0.08 -26.83
CA SER A 191 9.34 0.19 -27.49
C SER A 191 10.17 1.22 -26.69
N GLN A 192 9.54 2.32 -26.25
CA GLN A 192 10.20 3.32 -25.41
C GLN A 192 10.64 2.75 -24.05
N ALA A 193 9.79 1.97 -23.40
CA ALA A 193 10.12 1.34 -22.12
C ALA A 193 11.27 0.34 -22.28
N LYS A 194 11.28 -0.45 -23.36
CA LYS A 194 12.38 -1.36 -23.70
C LYS A 194 13.69 -0.61 -23.93
N GLU A 195 13.66 0.51 -24.64
CA GLU A 195 14.85 1.36 -24.85
C GLU A 195 15.39 1.92 -23.52
N GLN A 196 14.50 2.42 -22.65
CA GLN A 196 14.87 2.90 -21.32
C GLN A 196 15.45 1.79 -20.43
N LEU A 197 14.88 0.58 -20.47
CA LEU A 197 15.42 -0.61 -19.79
C LEU A 197 16.81 -0.97 -20.30
N GLN A 198 17.04 -0.97 -21.62
CA GLN A 198 18.35 -1.23 -22.22
C GLN A 198 19.38 -0.16 -21.82
N ASN A 199 18.96 1.11 -21.71
CA ASN A 199 19.84 2.17 -21.20
C ASN A 199 20.21 1.94 -19.73
N ILE A 200 19.22 1.64 -18.87
CA ILE A 200 19.47 1.33 -17.46
C ILE A 200 20.34 0.08 -17.29
N SER A 201 20.14 -0.95 -18.11
CA SER A 201 20.98 -2.15 -18.14
C SER A 201 22.44 -1.81 -18.43
N ARG A 202 22.70 -0.95 -19.44
CA ARG A 202 24.05 -0.43 -19.73
C ARG A 202 24.65 0.36 -18.57
N ILE A 203 23.86 1.23 -17.94
CA ILE A 203 24.30 2.00 -16.75
C ILE A 203 24.71 1.04 -15.62
N LEU A 204 23.87 0.06 -15.30
CA LEU A 204 24.14 -0.95 -14.26
C LEU A 204 25.37 -1.81 -14.61
N GLN A 205 25.55 -2.16 -15.88
CA GLN A 205 26.73 -2.87 -16.37
C GLN A 205 28.01 -2.04 -16.18
N CYS A 206 27.98 -0.75 -16.51
CA CYS A 206 29.10 0.15 -16.29
C CYS A 206 29.42 0.37 -14.82
N MET A 207 28.42 0.39 -13.93
CA MET A 207 28.64 0.43 -12.49
C MET A 207 29.31 -0.87 -11.99
N LYS A 208 28.95 -2.03 -12.56
CA LYS A 208 29.51 -3.34 -12.21
C LYS A 208 30.92 -3.55 -12.74
N PHE A 209 31.16 -3.11 -13.97
CA PHE A 209 32.40 -3.29 -14.72
C PHE A 209 32.89 -1.95 -15.28
N PRO A 210 33.39 -1.04 -14.44
CA PRO A 210 33.74 0.33 -14.86
C PRO A 210 34.95 0.41 -15.81
N GLN A 211 35.65 -0.70 -16.03
CA GLN A 211 36.81 -0.80 -16.93
C GLN A 211 36.42 -1.12 -18.38
N ASP A 212 35.12 -1.31 -18.65
CA ASP A 212 34.62 -1.56 -20.00
C ASP A 212 34.77 -0.30 -20.87
N VAL A 213 35.16 -0.47 -22.13
CA VAL A 213 35.64 0.63 -23.01
C VAL A 213 34.51 1.62 -23.35
N ASP A 214 33.26 1.15 -23.31
CA ASP A 214 32.07 1.93 -23.69
C ASP A 214 31.42 2.69 -22.52
N CYS A 215 32.04 2.69 -21.33
CA CYS A 215 31.46 3.31 -20.14
C CYS A 215 31.82 4.79 -20.00
N ALA A 216 30.80 5.66 -20.05
CA ALA A 216 30.99 7.08 -19.77
C ALA A 216 31.41 7.29 -18.29
N PRO A 217 32.33 8.25 -17.99
CA PRO A 217 32.82 8.51 -16.64
C PRO A 217 31.70 8.80 -15.62
N GLU A 218 30.61 9.41 -16.08
CA GLU A 218 29.43 9.76 -15.27
C GLU A 218 28.75 8.53 -14.65
N TYR A 219 28.90 7.35 -15.23
CA TYR A 219 28.30 6.10 -14.75
C TYR A 219 29.21 5.29 -13.81
N THR A 220 30.44 5.76 -13.58
CA THR A 220 31.47 5.01 -12.80
C THR A 220 31.41 5.24 -11.29
N ARG A 221 30.47 6.07 -10.78
CA ARG A 221 30.27 6.35 -9.36
C ARG A 221 28.76 6.49 -9.08
N PRO A 222 28.08 5.46 -8.55
CA PRO A 222 28.24 4.95 -7.19
C PRO A 222 28.52 3.44 -7.12
N SER A 223 28.70 2.89 -5.91
CA SER A 223 28.87 1.45 -5.68
C SER A 223 27.70 0.64 -6.25
N TYR A 224 28.02 -0.38 -7.05
CA TYR A 224 27.06 -1.30 -7.65
C TYR A 224 26.35 -2.20 -6.61
N SER A 225 25.06 -2.44 -6.84
CA SER A 225 24.27 -3.51 -6.24
C SER A 225 23.41 -4.16 -7.33
N ASP A 226 23.13 -5.48 -7.24
CA ASP A 226 22.12 -6.05 -8.12
C ASP A 226 20.75 -5.39 -7.80
N PRO A 227 19.98 -4.95 -8.81
CA PRO A 227 18.86 -4.07 -8.59
C PRO A 227 17.67 -4.78 -7.94
N ILE A 228 16.80 -3.99 -7.32
CA ILE A 228 15.48 -4.42 -6.86
C ILE A 228 14.45 -3.93 -7.86
N LEU A 229 13.60 -4.82 -8.36
CA LEU A 229 12.53 -4.47 -9.29
C LEU A 229 11.27 -4.03 -8.52
N LEU A 230 10.73 -2.87 -8.86
CA LEU A 230 9.45 -2.37 -8.34
C LEU A 230 8.46 -2.22 -9.49
N GLN A 231 7.31 -2.86 -9.37
CA GLN A 231 6.31 -2.88 -10.44
C GLN A 231 4.90 -2.98 -9.86
N HIS A 232 3.88 -2.88 -10.72
CA HIS A 232 2.49 -3.06 -10.31
C HIS A 232 2.03 -4.49 -10.58
N PHE A 233 2.11 -4.97 -11.82
CA PHE A 233 1.78 -6.38 -12.13
C PHE A 233 2.89 -7.30 -11.66
N PRO A 234 2.58 -8.39 -10.93
CA PRO A 234 3.57 -9.42 -10.57
C PRO A 234 4.24 -10.02 -11.81
N THR A 235 5.42 -10.63 -11.62
CA THR A 235 6.01 -11.45 -12.69
C THR A 235 5.12 -12.64 -13.00
N TYR A 236 5.36 -13.29 -14.14
CA TYR A 236 4.56 -14.43 -14.54
C TYR A 236 4.54 -15.53 -13.47
N ARG A 237 3.32 -15.91 -13.07
CA ARG A 237 2.99 -17.15 -12.37
C ARG A 237 1.60 -17.60 -12.81
N SER A 238 1.34 -18.91 -12.76
CA SER A 238 0.05 -19.46 -13.23
C SER A 238 -1.11 -19.18 -12.29
N SER A 239 -0.83 -18.93 -11.00
CA SER A 239 -1.80 -18.69 -9.93
C SER A 239 -1.04 -18.44 -8.63
N ASP A 240 -1.74 -18.03 -7.58
CA ASP A 240 -1.16 -17.89 -6.24
C ASP A 240 -0.88 -19.23 -5.54
N THR A 241 -1.23 -20.38 -6.13
CA THR A 241 -0.83 -21.69 -5.55
C THR A 241 0.68 -21.91 -5.58
N GLN A 242 1.41 -21.12 -6.37
CA GLN A 242 2.88 -21.15 -6.41
C GLN A 242 3.51 -20.33 -5.27
N CYS A 243 2.72 -19.54 -4.53
CA CYS A 243 3.22 -18.73 -3.44
C CYS A 243 3.59 -19.62 -2.23
N LEU A 244 4.75 -19.35 -1.63
CA LEU A 244 5.19 -19.93 -0.37
C LEU A 244 4.28 -19.49 0.79
N GLU A 245 3.85 -18.23 0.76
CA GLU A 245 2.86 -17.69 1.68
C GLU A 245 1.91 -16.79 0.88
N PHE A 246 0.60 -16.96 1.06
CA PHE A 246 -0.40 -16.11 0.42
C PHE A 246 -1.64 -15.94 1.30
N ASP A 247 -2.47 -14.94 1.00
CA ASP A 247 -3.71 -14.68 1.74
C ASP A 247 -4.95 -14.46 0.86
N ALA A 248 -4.85 -14.87 -0.41
CA ALA A 248 -5.98 -14.96 -1.33
C ALA A 248 -6.93 -16.09 -0.89
N PRO A 249 -8.25 -15.87 -0.89
CA PRO A 249 -9.23 -16.88 -0.46
C PRO A 249 -9.36 -18.04 -1.45
N LEU A 250 -9.17 -17.78 -2.75
CA LEU A 250 -9.14 -18.76 -3.82
C LEU A 250 -8.01 -18.41 -4.76
N ALA A 251 -7.16 -19.40 -5.08
CA ALA A 251 -6.08 -19.23 -6.04
C ALA A 251 -6.59 -19.60 -7.44
N GLU A 252 -7.08 -18.60 -8.18
CA GLU A 252 -7.53 -18.76 -9.56
C GLU A 252 -6.36 -18.78 -10.54
N ALA A 253 -6.60 -19.34 -11.72
CA ALA A 253 -5.63 -19.30 -12.81
C ALA A 253 -5.45 -17.86 -13.30
N TYR A 254 -4.20 -17.43 -13.38
CA TYR A 254 -3.83 -16.11 -13.85
C TYR A 254 -3.75 -16.01 -15.37
N ARG A 255 -4.20 -14.87 -15.86
CA ARG A 255 -4.14 -14.48 -17.26
C ARG A 255 -2.97 -13.52 -17.44
N GLU A 256 -2.05 -13.88 -18.32
CA GLU A 256 -0.95 -12.99 -18.74
C GLU A 256 -1.51 -11.66 -19.26
N ARG A 257 -0.78 -10.57 -19.02
CA ARG A 257 -1.10 -9.19 -19.45
C ARG A 257 -2.32 -8.56 -18.77
N PHE A 258 -2.95 -9.29 -17.86
CA PHE A 258 -4.05 -8.81 -17.05
C PHE A 258 -3.75 -8.95 -15.57
N HIS A 259 -3.53 -10.18 -15.08
CA HIS A 259 -3.27 -10.44 -13.66
C HIS A 259 -1.77 -10.41 -13.33
N VAL A 260 -0.93 -10.73 -14.31
CA VAL A 260 0.53 -10.81 -14.21
C VAL A 260 1.16 -10.39 -15.53
N LEU A 261 2.46 -10.07 -15.52
CA LEU A 261 3.23 -9.92 -16.75
C LEU A 261 3.24 -11.20 -17.57
N SER A 262 3.46 -11.08 -18.88
CA SER A 262 3.68 -12.25 -19.74
C SER A 262 4.96 -12.98 -19.37
N GLN A 263 5.07 -14.25 -19.78
CA GLN A 263 6.33 -15.00 -19.65
C GLN A 263 7.47 -14.28 -20.38
N GLU A 264 7.21 -13.84 -21.61
CA GLU A 264 8.18 -13.11 -22.44
C GLU A 264 8.67 -11.82 -21.77
N ALA A 265 7.77 -11.00 -21.23
CA ALA A 265 8.14 -9.78 -20.53
C ALA A 265 8.91 -10.07 -19.24
N THR A 266 8.51 -11.11 -18.51
CA THR A 266 9.22 -11.57 -17.31
C THR A 266 10.64 -12.01 -17.66
N ASP A 267 10.81 -12.86 -18.67
CA ASP A 267 12.12 -13.38 -19.06
C ASP A 267 13.04 -12.24 -19.57
N MET A 268 12.51 -11.31 -20.37
CA MET A 268 13.23 -10.11 -20.85
C MET A 268 13.73 -9.22 -19.70
N LEU A 269 12.91 -8.97 -18.68
CA LEU A 269 13.31 -8.18 -17.49
C LEU A 269 14.43 -8.87 -16.72
N GLY A 270 14.36 -10.21 -16.59
CA GLY A 270 15.40 -11.01 -15.96
C GLY A 270 16.74 -10.92 -16.70
N GLU A 271 16.72 -11.01 -18.02
CA GLU A 271 17.91 -10.91 -18.88
C GLU A 271 18.57 -9.53 -18.79
N LEU A 272 17.79 -8.45 -18.90
CA LEU A 272 18.31 -7.09 -18.93
C LEU A 272 18.80 -6.62 -17.55
N LEU A 273 18.07 -6.94 -16.49
CA LEU A 273 18.30 -6.33 -15.17
C LEU A 273 19.00 -7.25 -14.18
N ARG A 274 18.81 -8.58 -14.30
CA ARG A 274 19.26 -9.58 -13.31
C ARG A 274 18.95 -9.13 -11.86
N PRO A 275 17.68 -8.84 -11.54
CA PRO A 275 17.33 -8.32 -10.23
C PRO A 275 17.56 -9.38 -9.15
N ARG A 276 17.77 -8.93 -7.90
CA ARG A 276 17.93 -9.82 -6.73
C ARG A 276 16.69 -9.94 -5.85
N LEU A 277 15.71 -9.07 -6.06
CA LEU A 277 14.46 -8.99 -5.30
C LEU A 277 13.42 -8.25 -6.15
N ALA A 278 12.15 -8.64 -6.06
CA ALA A 278 11.04 -7.96 -6.73
C ALA A 278 9.87 -7.67 -5.79
N PHE A 279 9.21 -6.53 -6.00
CA PHE A 279 7.95 -6.18 -5.35
C PHE A 279 6.89 -5.79 -6.37
N ALA A 280 5.67 -6.27 -6.17
CA ALA A 280 4.50 -6.01 -7.02
C ALA A 280 3.25 -5.67 -6.20
N GLY A 281 2.18 -5.20 -6.84
CA GLY A 281 0.84 -4.95 -6.25
C GLY A 281 -0.25 -5.71 -7.02
N HIS A 282 -1.32 -5.01 -7.41
CA HIS A 282 -2.36 -5.42 -8.36
C HIS A 282 -3.35 -6.49 -7.87
N SER A 283 -2.88 -7.61 -7.30
CA SER A 283 -3.77 -8.72 -6.91
C SER A 283 -4.64 -8.39 -5.67
N HIS A 284 -4.36 -7.27 -4.99
CA HIS A 284 -4.90 -6.89 -3.67
C HIS A 284 -4.62 -7.90 -2.54
N HIS A 285 -3.93 -9.00 -2.82
CA HIS A 285 -3.64 -10.08 -1.90
C HIS A 285 -2.13 -10.24 -1.75
N TYR A 286 -1.73 -10.70 -0.58
CA TYR A 286 -0.33 -10.99 -0.34
C TYR A 286 0.05 -12.31 -1.02
N CYS A 287 1.19 -12.29 -1.69
CA CYS A 287 1.88 -13.49 -2.12
C CYS A 287 3.39 -13.28 -1.95
N HIS A 288 4.07 -14.22 -1.31
CA HIS A 288 5.51 -14.38 -1.38
C HIS A 288 5.82 -15.63 -2.19
N SER A 289 6.59 -15.49 -3.24
CA SER A 289 6.99 -16.59 -4.13
C SER A 289 8.47 -16.47 -4.49
N VAL A 290 9.06 -17.58 -4.92
CA VAL A 290 10.30 -17.54 -5.71
C VAL A 290 9.89 -17.50 -7.18
N ASN A 291 10.21 -16.41 -7.88
CA ASN A 291 9.75 -16.20 -9.24
C ASN A 291 10.60 -16.99 -10.27
N ARG A 292 10.30 -16.82 -11.57
CA ARG A 292 10.99 -17.52 -12.67
C ARG A 292 12.51 -17.30 -12.71
N TRP A 293 13.01 -16.21 -12.13
CA TRP A 293 14.44 -15.91 -12.09
C TRP A 293 15.15 -16.57 -10.89
N GLY A 294 14.41 -17.28 -10.03
CA GLY A 294 14.96 -17.90 -8.82
C GLY A 294 15.18 -16.91 -7.67
N ILE A 295 14.53 -15.74 -7.69
CA ILE A 295 14.61 -14.73 -6.63
C ILE A 295 13.29 -14.59 -5.89
N ASP A 296 13.34 -14.01 -4.68
CA ASP A 296 12.14 -13.64 -3.94
C ASP A 296 11.35 -12.54 -4.66
N GLU A 297 10.05 -12.76 -4.78
CA GLU A 297 9.06 -11.75 -5.18
C GLU A 297 7.95 -11.65 -4.14
N TYR A 298 7.62 -10.42 -3.77
CA TYR A 298 6.51 -10.12 -2.87
C TYR A 298 5.44 -9.30 -3.61
N THR A 299 4.28 -9.90 -3.83
CA THR A 299 3.05 -9.16 -4.16
C THR A 299 2.47 -8.61 -2.86
N VAL A 300 2.45 -7.28 -2.75
CA VAL A 300 1.99 -6.55 -1.57
C VAL A 300 0.47 -6.46 -1.63
N ALA A 301 -0.20 -6.83 -0.54
CA ALA A 301 -1.65 -6.70 -0.45
C ALA A 301 -2.09 -5.23 -0.49
N SER A 302 -3.36 -5.00 -0.83
CA SER A 302 -3.92 -3.65 -0.85
C SER A 302 -3.83 -2.98 0.53
N PHE A 303 -3.49 -1.69 0.54
CA PHE A 303 -3.52 -0.81 1.70
C PHE A 303 -4.93 -0.24 1.97
N SER A 304 -5.99 -0.86 1.45
CA SER A 304 -7.36 -0.34 1.54
C SER A 304 -8.35 -1.40 2.01
N TRP A 305 -9.21 -1.01 2.96
CA TRP A 305 -10.33 -1.87 3.38
C TRP A 305 -11.38 -2.08 2.29
N ARG A 306 -11.34 -1.30 1.20
CA ARG A 306 -12.26 -1.47 0.08
C ARG A 306 -11.97 -2.76 -0.67
N ASN A 307 -10.70 -3.10 -0.82
CA ASN A 307 -10.25 -4.26 -1.56
C ASN A 307 -10.08 -5.49 -0.66
N LYS A 308 -9.73 -5.30 0.62
CA LYS A 308 -9.48 -6.41 1.56
C LYS A 308 -9.87 -6.07 3.00
N ALA A 309 -10.55 -6.99 3.70
CA ALA A 309 -10.96 -6.78 5.10
C ALA A 309 -9.78 -6.73 6.10
N ASN A 310 -8.66 -7.36 5.74
CA ASN A 310 -7.40 -7.43 6.48
C ASN A 310 -6.21 -6.95 5.62
N PRO A 311 -6.10 -5.64 5.34
CA PRO A 311 -4.99 -5.04 4.60
C PRO A 311 -3.64 -5.33 5.25
N SER A 312 -2.57 -5.27 4.47
CA SER A 312 -1.21 -5.37 4.98
C SER A 312 -0.24 -4.57 4.12
N PHE A 313 0.94 -4.32 4.67
CA PHE A 313 2.05 -3.67 3.98
C PHE A 313 3.37 -4.32 4.37
N MET A 314 4.46 -3.96 3.70
CA MET A 314 5.78 -4.51 3.98
C MET A 314 6.69 -3.50 4.65
N LEU A 315 7.43 -3.97 5.65
CA LEU A 315 8.64 -3.32 6.16
C LEU A 315 9.83 -4.10 5.63
N THR A 316 10.75 -3.41 4.96
CA THR A 316 11.93 -4.03 4.38
C THR A 316 13.20 -3.36 4.90
N THR A 317 14.12 -4.19 5.38
CA THR A 317 15.47 -3.77 5.75
C THR A 317 16.39 -4.24 4.63
N ILE A 318 17.02 -3.30 3.93
CA ILE A 318 17.74 -3.55 2.69
C ILE A 318 19.17 -3.04 2.82
N THR A 319 20.11 -3.83 2.33
CA THR A 319 21.51 -3.42 2.09
C THR A 319 21.85 -3.70 0.63
N PRO A 320 22.96 -3.18 0.08
CA PRO A 320 23.38 -3.45 -1.29
C PRO A 320 23.48 -4.94 -1.64
N ASP A 321 23.74 -5.78 -0.65
CA ASP A 321 24.14 -7.17 -0.81
C ASP A 321 23.21 -8.19 -0.11
N ASP A 322 22.21 -7.73 0.65
CA ASP A 322 21.28 -8.56 1.42
C ASP A 322 19.95 -7.83 1.66
N HIS A 323 18.89 -8.56 2.03
CA HIS A 323 17.57 -7.99 2.32
C HIS A 323 16.78 -8.84 3.32
N MET A 324 15.88 -8.20 4.04
CA MET A 324 14.90 -8.87 4.89
C MET A 324 13.54 -8.18 4.78
N VAL A 325 12.47 -8.96 4.74
CA VAL A 325 11.09 -8.47 4.56
C VAL A 325 10.22 -8.94 5.72
N THR A 326 9.31 -8.08 6.17
CA THR A 326 8.29 -8.42 7.17
C THR A 326 6.95 -7.85 6.73
N LYS A 327 5.94 -8.72 6.67
CA LYS A 327 4.54 -8.34 6.46
C LYS A 327 3.92 -7.81 7.75
N CYS A 328 3.40 -6.59 7.72
CA CYS A 328 2.64 -6.00 8.82
C CYS A 328 1.16 -5.97 8.47
N ARG A 329 0.34 -6.59 9.31
CA ARG A 329 -1.13 -6.53 9.19
C ARG A 329 -1.64 -5.21 9.73
N MET A 330 -2.57 -4.59 9.01
CA MET A 330 -3.29 -3.39 9.45
C MET A 330 -4.46 -3.76 10.36
N LEU A 331 -5.06 -2.75 10.99
CA LEU A 331 -6.30 -2.92 11.75
C LEU A 331 -7.38 -3.53 10.84
N PRO A 332 -8.00 -4.67 11.21
CA PRO A 332 -9.09 -5.24 10.40
C PRO A 332 -10.36 -4.40 10.51
N GLN A 333 -11.10 -4.24 9.40
CA GLN A 333 -12.36 -3.50 9.40
C GLN A 333 -13.35 -4.05 10.43
N GLN A 334 -13.42 -5.37 10.56
CA GLN A 334 -14.33 -6.05 11.47
C GLN A 334 -14.08 -5.68 12.93
N PHE A 335 -12.84 -5.39 13.32
CA PHE A 335 -12.52 -4.95 14.67
C PHE A 335 -13.24 -3.63 15.00
N VAL A 336 -13.24 -2.68 14.07
CA VAL A 336 -13.87 -1.37 14.27
C VAL A 336 -15.39 -1.50 14.28
N ILE A 337 -15.97 -2.27 13.35
CA ILE A 337 -17.41 -2.56 13.34
C ILE A 337 -17.84 -3.20 14.66
N ASN A 338 -17.15 -4.25 15.10
CA ASN A 338 -17.47 -4.95 16.35
C ASN A 338 -17.33 -4.05 17.58
N SER A 339 -16.36 -3.14 17.58
CA SER A 339 -16.16 -2.18 18.66
C SER A 339 -17.34 -1.20 18.76
N TYR A 340 -17.81 -0.67 17.63
CA TYR A 340 -18.98 0.20 17.60
C TYR A 340 -20.29 -0.53 17.96
N LEU A 341 -20.47 -1.76 17.48
CA LEU A 341 -21.62 -2.58 17.88
C LEU A 341 -21.61 -2.87 19.38
N SER A 342 -20.45 -3.21 19.94
CA SER A 342 -20.28 -3.45 21.39
C SER A 342 -20.60 -2.20 22.19
N ALA A 343 -20.13 -1.03 21.75
CA ALA A 343 -20.46 0.25 22.36
C ALA A 343 -21.98 0.53 22.33
N GLY A 344 -22.64 0.24 21.20
CA GLY A 344 -24.10 0.35 21.08
C GLY A 344 -24.85 -0.55 22.05
N VAL A 345 -24.44 -1.83 22.16
CA VAL A 345 -25.02 -2.78 23.12
C VAL A 345 -24.82 -2.32 24.56
N LEU A 346 -23.63 -1.84 24.92
CA LEU A 346 -23.36 -1.30 26.27
C LEU A 346 -24.24 -0.09 26.59
N CYS A 347 -24.47 0.80 25.62
CA CYS A 347 -25.41 1.91 25.76
C CYS A 347 -26.85 1.41 25.99
N LEU A 348 -27.30 0.40 25.24
CA LEU A 348 -28.63 -0.20 25.42
C LEU A 348 -28.78 -0.82 26.82
N ILE A 349 -27.77 -1.52 27.31
CA ILE A 349 -27.74 -2.08 28.67
C ILE A 349 -27.81 -0.94 29.70
N ALA A 350 -27.03 0.12 29.53
CA ALA A 350 -27.02 1.27 30.43
C ALA A 350 -28.40 1.96 30.51
N VAL A 351 -29.13 2.05 29.39
CA VAL A 351 -30.51 2.55 29.34
C VAL A 351 -31.47 1.58 30.00
N ALA A 352 -31.38 0.29 29.68
CA ALA A 352 -32.27 -0.76 30.19
C ALA A 352 -32.19 -0.89 31.71
N CYS A 353 -31.00 -0.80 32.31
CA CYS A 353 -30.79 -0.83 33.76
C CYS A 353 -31.46 0.35 34.51
N GLN A 354 -31.90 1.41 33.80
CA GLN A 354 -32.63 2.54 34.39
C GLN A 354 -34.16 2.42 34.27
N LEU A 355 -34.67 1.57 33.36
CA LEU A 355 -36.10 1.38 33.14
C LEU A 355 -36.84 0.88 34.41
N PRO A 356 -36.35 -0.16 35.14
CA PRO A 356 -37.00 -0.61 36.37
C PRO A 356 -37.03 0.46 37.45
N LYS A 357 -35.95 1.26 37.57
CA LYS A 357 -35.83 2.35 38.56
C LYS A 357 -36.79 3.51 38.26
N ARG A 358 -37.09 3.75 36.98
CA ARG A 358 -38.09 4.75 36.55
C ARG A 358 -39.52 4.23 36.76
N ILE A 359 -39.79 2.96 36.45
CA ILE A 359 -41.11 2.33 36.62
C ILE A 359 -41.49 2.24 38.10
N ALA A 360 -40.58 1.77 38.97
CA ALA A 360 -40.82 1.68 40.41
C ALA A 360 -41.10 3.05 41.05
N LYS A 361 -40.38 4.09 40.62
CA LYS A 361 -40.58 5.46 41.11
C LYS A 361 -41.86 6.12 40.57
N SER A 362 -42.27 5.79 39.34
CA SER A 362 -43.56 6.23 38.77
C SER A 362 -44.74 5.64 39.57
N ARG A 363 -44.67 4.34 39.91
CA ARG A 363 -45.67 3.68 40.76
C ARG A 363 -45.75 4.29 42.17
N SER A 364 -44.63 4.67 42.77
CA SER A 364 -44.65 5.32 44.09
C SER A 364 -45.21 6.74 44.06
N LEU A 365 -45.01 7.48 42.97
CA LEU A 365 -45.56 8.84 42.77
C LEU A 365 -47.06 8.83 42.43
N ALA A 366 -47.56 7.77 41.79
CA ALA A 366 -49.00 7.58 41.59
C ALA A 366 -49.70 7.27 42.93
N SER A 367 -49.13 6.35 43.73
CA SER A 367 -49.67 5.98 45.04
C SER A 367 -49.68 7.12 46.08
N SER A 368 -48.88 8.18 45.91
CA SER A 368 -48.86 9.33 46.83
C SER A 368 -49.78 10.48 46.43
N LYS A 369 -50.50 10.36 45.31
CA LYS A 369 -51.50 11.34 44.86
C LYS A 369 -52.94 10.91 45.18
N ASP A 370 -53.11 9.65 45.56
CA ASP A 370 -54.39 9.04 45.97
C ASP A 370 -54.58 9.04 47.50
N LEU A 371 -53.74 9.79 48.22
CA LEU A 371 -53.83 10.17 49.65
C LEU A 371 -53.86 11.70 49.71
#